data_AF-A0A6M0FUQ2-F1
#
_entry.id   AF-A0A6M0FUQ2-F1
#
_cell.length_a   1.000
_cell.length_b   1.000
_cell.length_c   1.000
_cell.angle_alpha   90.00
_cell.angle_beta   90.00
_cell.angle_gamma   90.00
#
_symmetry.space_group_name_H-M   'P 1'
#
loop_
_entity.id
_entity.type
_entity.pdbx_description
1 polymer ?
#
loop_
_entity_poly.entity_id
_entity_poly.type
_entity_poly.pdbx_seq_one_letter_code
_entity_poly.pdbx_strand_id
1 'polypeptide(L)'
;VVVGEAPEVNSQLAEFISDRTTEQIKKVLSQFDLDKNGRDAALDEIKANSVIAVIEELPEEDPIRTAAAESSQVVDGVFKKLTKKLMRSQIIEEGVRVDGRKLDEVRPVSCLVSVLPQRVHGSALFNRGLTQVLSTATLGTPGDAQTLDDLNPEGEKRYLHHYNFPPFSVGETKPLRSPGRREIGHGALAERAIVPVLPPQEDFPYVIRVVSEILSSNGSTSMGSVCGSTLALMDAGVPITKPVSGAAMGLIKEGDEVRILTDIQGIEDFLGDMDFKVAGTDNGITALQMDMKISGLSMDIVSEAIGQAKPARLHILEKMLAVIDKPNTDLSPFAPCLMTMKIDPEMIGLVIGPGGKTIKGITEQTGAKVDIEDDGTVTVSAIERERAQKAIKYIQGMTRKLDEGEVYAGRVTRIIPIGAFVELVPGKEGMIHISQLADYRVGKVEDEVAVGDEVIVKVREIDNKGRINLTRLNIHPDEAAAARSASS
;
A
#
# COMPACT_ATOMS: atom_id res chain seq x y z
N VAL A 1 -11.29 18.84 -35.23
CA VAL A 1 -11.53 19.71 -34.06
C VAL A 1 -11.12 21.10 -34.48
N VAL A 2 -12.08 22.01 -34.64
CA VAL A 2 -11.76 23.42 -34.87
C VAL A 2 -11.09 23.89 -33.58
N VAL A 3 -9.78 24.09 -33.62
CA VAL A 3 -9.05 24.76 -32.54
C VAL A 3 -9.55 26.19 -32.60
N GLY A 4 -10.49 26.54 -31.73
CA GLY A 4 -10.92 27.93 -31.59
C GLY A 4 -9.68 28.75 -31.25
N GLU A 5 -9.37 29.75 -32.07
CA GLU A 5 -8.35 30.73 -31.75
C GLU A 5 -8.67 31.30 -30.36
N ALA A 6 -7.67 31.28 -29.48
CA ALA A 6 -7.81 31.93 -28.18
C ALA A 6 -8.18 33.40 -28.43
N PRO A 7 -9.14 33.98 -27.69
CA PRO A 7 -9.52 35.37 -27.88
C PRO A 7 -8.26 36.23 -27.82
N GLU A 8 -8.07 37.08 -28.83
CA GLU A 8 -6.99 38.06 -28.85
C GLU A 8 -7.08 38.86 -27.55
N VAL A 9 -6.10 38.67 -26.69
CA VAL A 9 -6.01 39.44 -25.44
C VAL A 9 -5.84 40.88 -25.86
N ASN A 10 -6.80 41.74 -25.51
CA ASN A 10 -6.71 43.17 -25.78
C ASN A 10 -5.37 43.69 -25.21
N SER A 11 -4.44 44.02 -26.11
CA SER A 11 -3.06 44.36 -25.77
C SER A 11 -2.99 45.59 -24.85
N GLN A 12 -3.95 46.51 -24.99
CA GLN A 12 -4.07 47.71 -24.16
C GLN A 12 -4.43 47.37 -22.71
N LEU A 13 -5.31 46.39 -22.48
CA LEU A 13 -5.65 45.93 -21.13
C LEU A 13 -4.44 45.24 -20.46
N ALA A 14 -3.67 44.48 -21.23
CA ALA A 14 -2.46 43.82 -20.73
C ALA A 14 -1.36 44.83 -20.36
N GLU A 15 -1.13 45.84 -21.19
CA GLU A 15 -0.21 46.95 -20.90
C GLU A 15 -0.67 47.74 -19.67
N PHE A 16 -1.95 48.10 -19.60
CA PHE A 16 -2.53 48.81 -18.46
C PHE A 16 -2.33 48.08 -17.13
N ILE A 17 -2.61 46.78 -17.10
CA ILE A 17 -2.42 45.96 -15.90
C ILE A 17 -0.93 45.85 -15.56
N SER A 18 -0.08 45.64 -16.58
CA SER A 18 1.38 45.53 -16.43
C SER A 18 1.98 46.77 -15.78
N ASP A 19 1.69 47.96 -16.31
CA ASP A 19 2.31 49.21 -15.85
C ASP A 19 1.97 49.53 -14.39
N ARG A 20 0.76 49.15 -13.94
CA ARG A 20 0.28 49.46 -12.59
C ARG A 20 0.69 48.43 -11.55
N THR A 21 0.77 47.15 -11.93
CA THR A 21 0.89 46.06 -10.96
C THR A 21 2.26 45.41 -10.92
N THR A 22 3.11 45.59 -11.94
CA THR A 22 4.40 44.88 -12.03
C THR A 22 5.27 45.04 -10.78
N GLU A 23 5.50 46.27 -10.32
CA GLU A 23 6.36 46.52 -9.15
C GLU A 23 5.72 46.02 -7.84
N GLN A 24 4.39 46.09 -7.73
CA GLN A 24 3.68 45.55 -6.57
C GLN A 24 3.75 44.02 -6.53
N ILE A 25 3.56 43.36 -7.67
CA ILE A 25 3.67 41.90 -7.80
C ILE A 25 5.09 41.46 -7.50
N LYS A 26 6.12 42.11 -8.07
CA LYS A 26 7.53 41.80 -7.76
C LYS A 26 7.84 41.93 -6.28
N LYS A 27 7.31 42.97 -5.62
CA LYS A 27 7.47 43.16 -4.17
C LYS A 27 6.87 42.00 -3.38
N VAL A 28 5.67 41.54 -3.74
CA VAL A 28 5.03 40.37 -3.10
C VAL A 28 5.79 39.07 -3.39
N LEU A 29 6.27 38.87 -4.62
CA LEU A 29 7.07 37.68 -4.97
C LEU A 29 8.45 37.66 -4.29
N SER A 30 8.97 38.83 -3.91
CA SER A 30 10.23 38.98 -3.15
C SER A 30 10.02 38.88 -1.63
N GLN A 31 8.77 38.79 -1.15
CA GLN A 31 8.45 38.58 0.26
C GLN A 31 8.41 37.08 0.57
N PHE A 32 9.56 36.53 0.88
CA PHE A 32 9.73 35.09 1.14
C PHE A 32 9.05 34.61 2.43
N ASP A 33 8.81 35.51 3.39
CA ASP A 33 8.13 35.19 4.65
C ASP A 33 6.62 34.93 4.48
N LEU A 34 6.04 35.27 3.32
CA LEU A 34 4.63 34.99 3.04
C LEU A 34 4.42 33.50 2.73
N ASP A 35 3.54 32.87 3.51
CA ASP A 35 3.02 31.56 3.17
C ASP A 35 2.10 31.62 1.93
N LYS A 36 1.56 30.47 1.51
CA LYS A 36 0.69 30.40 0.33
C LYS A 36 -0.50 31.34 0.46
N ASN A 37 -1.20 31.28 1.59
CA ASN A 37 -2.46 32.02 1.80
C ASN A 37 -2.21 33.53 1.91
N GLY A 38 -1.13 33.94 2.58
CA GLY A 38 -0.74 35.34 2.69
C GLY A 38 -0.34 35.93 1.34
N ARG A 39 0.35 35.15 0.50
CA ARG A 39 0.70 35.59 -0.86
C ARG A 39 -0.53 35.70 -1.76
N ASP A 40 -1.43 34.71 -1.72
CA ASP A 40 -2.67 34.72 -2.50
C ASP A 40 -3.54 35.93 -2.09
N ALA A 41 -3.67 36.21 -0.79
CA ALA A 41 -4.39 37.38 -0.28
C ALA A 41 -3.75 38.71 -0.73
N ALA A 42 -2.42 38.83 -0.68
CA ALA A 42 -1.73 40.04 -1.13
C ALA A 42 -1.88 40.28 -2.64
N LEU A 43 -1.85 39.22 -3.45
CA LEU A 43 -2.08 39.32 -4.89
C LEU A 43 -3.54 39.67 -5.22
N ASP A 44 -4.50 39.12 -4.48
CA ASP A 44 -5.92 39.47 -4.63
C ASP A 44 -6.21 40.92 -4.20
N GLU A 45 -5.54 41.43 -3.16
CA GLU A 45 -5.62 42.83 -2.75
C GLU A 45 -5.06 43.77 -3.83
N ILE A 46 -3.90 43.44 -4.42
CA ILE A 46 -3.33 44.20 -5.54
C ILE A 46 -4.31 44.23 -6.72
N LYS A 47 -4.92 43.08 -7.05
CA LYS A 47 -5.88 42.99 -8.14
C LYS A 47 -7.14 43.82 -7.87
N ALA A 48 -7.69 43.74 -6.66
CA ALA A 48 -8.87 44.51 -6.27
C ALA A 48 -8.60 46.03 -6.32
N ASN A 49 -7.50 46.48 -5.72
CA ASN A 49 -7.22 47.90 -5.52
C ASN A 49 -6.59 48.57 -6.74
N SER A 50 -5.62 47.91 -7.39
CA SER A 50 -4.81 48.53 -8.46
C SER A 50 -5.35 48.25 -9.87
N VAL A 51 -6.29 47.30 -10.01
CA VAL A 51 -6.90 46.94 -11.29
C VAL A 51 -8.41 47.20 -11.27
N ILE A 52 -9.17 46.48 -10.44
CA ILE A 52 -10.64 46.53 -10.48
C ILE A 52 -11.18 47.91 -10.12
N ALA A 53 -10.78 48.46 -8.96
CA ALA A 53 -11.24 49.78 -8.52
C ALA A 53 -10.93 50.89 -9.54
N VAL A 54 -9.75 50.84 -10.17
CA VAL A 54 -9.34 51.82 -11.19
C VAL A 54 -10.15 51.66 -12.47
N ILE A 55 -10.43 50.44 -12.91
CA ILE A 55 -11.26 50.19 -14.09
C ILE A 55 -12.69 50.71 -13.88
N GLU A 56 -13.23 50.61 -12.65
CA GLU A 56 -14.55 51.15 -12.30
C GLU A 56 -14.61 52.70 -12.33
N GLU A 57 -13.48 53.38 -12.07
CA GLU A 57 -13.35 54.83 -12.14
C GLU A 57 -13.19 55.38 -13.58
N LEU A 58 -12.81 54.56 -14.56
CA LEU A 58 -12.68 54.97 -15.95
C LEU A 58 -14.04 55.32 -16.58
N PRO A 59 -14.13 56.23 -17.56
CA PRO A 59 -15.38 56.51 -18.28
C PRO A 59 -16.01 55.24 -18.88
N GLU A 60 -17.34 55.18 -18.96
CA GLU A 60 -18.06 54.01 -19.51
C GLU A 60 -17.68 53.68 -20.97
N GLU A 61 -17.23 54.69 -21.73
CA GLU A 61 -16.78 54.57 -23.12
C GLU A 61 -15.30 54.19 -23.26
N ASP A 62 -14.57 54.03 -22.15
CA ASP A 62 -13.15 53.69 -22.18
C ASP A 62 -12.94 52.26 -22.74
N PRO A 63 -12.03 52.07 -23.71
CA PRO A 63 -11.74 50.75 -24.29
C PRO A 63 -11.34 49.69 -23.27
N ILE A 64 -10.66 50.08 -22.18
CA ILE A 64 -10.18 49.20 -21.12
C ILE A 64 -11.35 48.74 -20.24
N ARG A 65 -12.25 49.67 -19.89
CA ARG A 65 -13.45 49.37 -19.12
C ARG A 65 -14.42 48.48 -19.90
N THR A 66 -14.57 48.73 -21.19
CA THR A 66 -15.40 47.92 -22.08
C THR A 66 -14.85 46.49 -22.18
N ALA A 67 -13.55 46.33 -22.41
CA ALA A 67 -12.89 45.03 -22.48
C ALA A 67 -12.92 44.25 -21.16
N ALA A 68 -12.84 44.93 -20.02
CA ALA A 68 -12.97 44.31 -18.70
C ALA A 68 -14.43 43.89 -18.39
N ALA A 69 -15.41 44.62 -18.90
CA ALA A 69 -16.83 44.35 -18.71
C ALA A 69 -17.36 43.19 -19.57
N GLU A 70 -16.68 42.84 -20.67
CA GLU A 70 -17.04 41.70 -21.54
C GLU A 70 -17.05 40.37 -20.77
N SER A 71 -16.11 40.17 -19.84
CA SER A 71 -16.11 39.03 -18.91
C SER A 71 -15.10 39.25 -17.79
N SER A 72 -15.52 39.06 -16.54
CA SER A 72 -14.65 39.11 -15.36
C SER A 72 -13.46 38.14 -15.45
N GLN A 73 -13.58 37.09 -16.27
CA GLN A 73 -12.51 36.11 -16.48
C GLN A 73 -11.33 36.65 -17.30
N VAL A 74 -11.52 37.72 -18.09
CA VAL A 74 -10.46 38.30 -18.94
C VAL A 74 -9.41 38.98 -18.06
N VAL A 75 -9.83 39.82 -17.10
CA VAL A 75 -8.93 40.50 -16.16
C VAL A 75 -8.15 39.49 -15.32
N ASP A 76 -8.83 38.49 -14.77
CA ASP A 76 -8.19 37.41 -14.01
C ASP A 76 -7.17 36.63 -14.85
N GLY A 77 -7.49 36.37 -16.11
CA GLY A 77 -6.60 35.68 -17.04
C GLY A 77 -5.34 36.50 -17.36
N VAL A 78 -5.48 37.80 -17.59
CA VAL A 78 -4.36 38.71 -17.88
C VAL A 78 -3.47 38.88 -16.66
N PHE A 79 -4.06 39.12 -15.48
CA PHE A 79 -3.30 39.25 -14.23
C PHE A 79 -2.51 37.97 -13.92
N LYS A 80 -3.14 36.79 -14.06
CA LYS A 80 -2.44 35.50 -13.87
C LYS A 80 -1.30 35.30 -14.88
N LYS A 81 -1.47 35.70 -16.15
CA LYS A 81 -0.40 35.65 -17.16
C LYS A 81 0.77 36.57 -16.81
N LEU A 82 0.49 37.77 -16.30
CA LEU A 82 1.53 38.69 -15.85
C LEU A 82 2.29 38.12 -14.65
N THR A 83 1.59 37.64 -13.62
CA THR A 83 2.21 37.00 -12.45
C THR A 83 3.06 35.79 -12.86
N LYS A 84 2.57 35.00 -13.83
CA LYS A 84 3.35 33.90 -14.45
C LYS A 84 4.68 34.40 -15.01
N LYS A 85 4.62 35.45 -15.84
CA LYS A 85 5.80 36.02 -16.50
C LYS A 85 6.82 36.53 -15.47
N LEU A 86 6.36 37.30 -14.48
CA LEU A 86 7.23 37.90 -13.48
C LEU A 86 7.89 36.85 -12.58
N MET A 87 7.16 35.83 -12.16
CA MET A 87 7.73 34.73 -11.36
C MET A 87 8.77 33.93 -12.15
N ARG A 88 8.54 33.69 -13.44
CA ARG A 88 9.49 32.98 -14.31
C ARG A 88 10.77 33.78 -14.53
N SER A 89 10.64 35.08 -14.80
CA SER A 89 11.79 35.99 -14.89
C SER A 89 12.63 35.96 -13.62
N GLN A 90 12.00 36.05 -12.44
CA GLN A 90 12.72 35.99 -11.16
C GLN A 90 13.52 34.69 -11.00
N ILE A 91 12.93 33.54 -11.33
CA ILE A 91 13.61 32.24 -11.21
C ILE A 91 14.79 32.11 -12.20
N ILE A 92 14.65 32.64 -13.41
CA ILE A 92 15.68 32.53 -14.46
C ILE A 92 16.83 33.52 -14.22
N GLU A 93 16.49 34.76 -13.89
CA GLU A 93 17.42 35.89 -13.77
C GLU A 93 18.10 35.92 -12.39
N GLU A 94 17.34 35.74 -11.32
CA GLU A 94 17.84 35.84 -9.93
C GLU A 94 18.19 34.46 -9.34
N GLY A 95 17.64 33.38 -9.89
CA GLY A 95 17.86 32.01 -9.36
C GLY A 95 17.18 31.75 -8.01
N VAL A 96 16.23 32.61 -7.63
CA VAL A 96 15.50 32.54 -6.35
C VAL A 96 14.03 32.18 -6.60
N ARG A 97 13.50 31.29 -5.77
CA ARG A 97 12.10 30.85 -5.85
C ARG A 97 11.18 31.73 -5.01
N VAL A 98 9.87 31.55 -5.20
CA VAL A 98 8.83 32.33 -4.50
C VAL A 98 8.89 32.24 -2.97
N ASP A 99 9.50 31.19 -2.43
CA ASP A 99 9.69 30.95 -1.00
C ASP A 99 11.16 31.15 -0.55
N GLY A 100 11.99 31.78 -1.39
CA GLY A 100 13.38 32.10 -1.07
C GLY A 100 14.37 30.94 -1.23
N ARG A 101 13.88 29.73 -1.56
CA ARG A 101 14.74 28.55 -1.75
C ARG A 101 15.58 28.63 -3.01
N LYS A 102 16.69 27.89 -3.00
CA LYS A 102 17.44 27.55 -4.21
C LYS A 102 16.68 26.56 -5.09
N LEU A 103 17.11 26.43 -6.34
CA LEU A 103 16.50 25.55 -7.34
C LEU A 103 16.63 24.06 -6.98
N ASP A 104 17.67 23.67 -6.24
CA ASP A 104 17.98 22.30 -5.83
C ASP A 104 17.53 21.95 -4.40
N GLU A 105 16.88 22.89 -3.70
CA GLU A 105 16.56 22.77 -2.29
C GLU A 105 15.18 22.15 -2.05
N VAL A 106 15.11 21.13 -1.19
CA VAL A 106 13.88 20.48 -0.72
C VAL A 106 13.31 21.28 0.47
N ARG A 107 11.97 21.40 0.57
CA ARG A 107 11.32 22.03 1.73
C ARG A 107 11.64 21.26 3.02
N PRO A 108 11.49 21.90 4.20
CA PRO A 108 11.63 21.21 5.48
C PRO A 108 10.76 19.96 5.54
N VAL A 109 11.38 18.83 5.88
CA VAL A 109 10.71 17.52 6.02
C VAL A 109 10.66 17.14 7.50
N SER A 110 9.49 16.72 7.96
CA SER A 110 9.32 16.03 9.24
C SER A 110 8.48 14.77 9.05
N CYS A 111 8.77 13.76 9.86
CA CYS A 111 8.12 12.46 9.78
C CYS A 111 7.77 12.01 11.21
N LEU A 112 6.64 11.32 11.34
CA LEU A 112 6.23 10.63 12.56
C LEU A 112 5.67 9.26 12.17
N VAL A 113 5.87 8.27 13.02
CA VAL A 113 5.25 6.92 12.92
C VAL A 113 4.42 6.66 14.18
N SER A 114 3.56 5.63 14.17
CA SER A 114 2.70 5.29 15.31
C SER A 114 1.86 6.49 15.81
N VAL A 115 1.37 7.31 14.87
CA VAL A 115 0.62 8.55 15.16
C VAL A 115 -0.82 8.30 15.58
N LEU A 116 -1.40 7.16 15.18
CA LEU A 116 -2.72 6.72 15.59
C LEU A 116 -2.61 5.66 16.69
N PRO A 117 -3.69 5.44 17.48
CA PRO A 117 -3.72 4.37 18.47
C PRO A 117 -3.37 3.01 17.85
N GLN A 118 -2.82 2.11 18.67
CA GLN A 118 -2.35 0.76 18.28
C GLN A 118 -3.38 -0.14 17.57
N ARG A 119 -4.65 0.29 17.51
CA ARG A 119 -5.69 -0.38 16.74
C ARG A 119 -5.46 -0.33 15.23
N VAL A 120 -4.73 0.68 14.75
CA VAL A 120 -4.26 0.71 13.35
C VAL A 120 -2.96 -0.09 13.27
N HIS A 121 -2.82 -0.97 12.28
CA HIS A 121 -1.67 -1.88 12.21
C HIS A 121 -0.34 -1.13 12.01
N GLY A 122 -0.34 -0.06 11.20
CA GLY A 122 0.74 0.93 11.17
C GLY A 122 0.24 2.28 10.68
N SER A 123 0.89 3.36 11.11
CA SER A 123 0.51 4.72 10.76
C SER A 123 1.71 5.64 10.65
N ALA A 124 1.64 6.61 9.76
CA ALA A 124 2.69 7.62 9.61
C ALA A 124 2.13 8.96 9.20
N LEU A 125 2.72 10.03 9.72
CA LEU A 125 2.47 11.41 9.29
C LEU A 125 3.74 11.93 8.62
N PHE A 126 3.68 12.05 7.29
CA PHE A 126 4.75 12.66 6.50
C PHE A 126 4.40 14.12 6.24
N ASN A 127 5.33 15.03 6.54
CA ASN A 127 5.18 16.44 6.27
C ASN A 127 6.38 16.98 5.48
N ARG A 128 6.11 17.76 4.44
CA ARG A 128 7.11 18.46 3.62
C ARG A 128 6.61 19.86 3.28
N GLY A 129 7.13 20.86 3.97
CA GLY A 129 6.59 22.22 3.93
C GLY A 129 5.11 22.24 4.35
N LEU A 130 4.23 22.67 3.43
CA LEU A 130 2.77 22.67 3.60
C LEU A 130 2.07 21.47 2.93
N THR A 131 2.82 20.43 2.57
CA THR A 131 2.24 19.16 2.11
C THR A 131 2.31 18.14 3.23
N GLN A 132 1.16 17.73 3.73
CA GLN A 132 1.03 16.80 4.84
C GLN A 132 0.15 15.60 4.46
N VAL A 133 0.67 14.41 4.69
CA VAL A 133 0.02 13.13 4.35
C VAL A 133 0.00 12.22 5.57
N LEU A 134 -1.20 11.81 5.98
CA LEU A 134 -1.40 10.77 6.97
C LEU A 134 -1.63 9.44 6.24
N SER A 135 -0.69 8.52 6.35
CA SER A 135 -0.80 7.17 5.77
C SER A 135 -1.10 6.15 6.86
N THR A 136 -2.01 5.23 6.57
CA THR A 136 -2.37 4.12 7.46
C THR A 136 -2.25 2.80 6.72
N ALA A 137 -1.57 1.83 7.32
CA ALA A 137 -1.40 0.49 6.80
C ALA A 137 -2.30 -0.48 7.58
N THR A 138 -3.04 -1.30 6.84
CA THR A 138 -3.92 -2.35 7.36
C THR A 138 -3.56 -3.67 6.71
N LEU A 139 -3.10 -4.62 7.53
CA LEU A 139 -2.93 -6.03 7.17
C LEU A 139 -4.25 -6.81 7.21
N GLY A 140 -4.49 -7.60 6.17
CA GLY A 140 -5.66 -8.47 6.01
C GLY A 140 -5.28 -9.91 5.65
N THR A 141 -6.29 -10.78 5.62
CA THR A 141 -6.20 -12.19 5.22
C THR A 141 -6.20 -12.33 3.69
N PRO A 142 -5.80 -13.48 3.11
CA PRO A 142 -5.86 -13.70 1.66
C PRO A 142 -7.22 -13.35 1.05
N GLY A 143 -8.32 -13.76 1.69
CA GLY A 143 -9.67 -13.43 1.21
C GLY A 143 -10.08 -11.95 1.31
N ASP A 144 -9.22 -11.06 1.80
CA ASP A 144 -9.42 -9.59 1.73
C ASP A 144 -8.79 -8.97 0.47
N ALA A 145 -8.17 -9.78 -0.39
CA ALA A 145 -7.63 -9.34 -1.67
C ALA A 145 -8.76 -8.80 -2.56
N GLN A 146 -8.45 -7.76 -3.35
CA GLN A 146 -9.44 -7.21 -4.26
C GLN A 146 -9.46 -8.04 -5.55
N THR A 147 -10.57 -8.71 -5.82
CA THR A 147 -10.84 -9.31 -7.13
C THR A 147 -11.02 -8.21 -8.18
N LEU A 148 -10.33 -8.37 -9.31
CA LEU A 148 -10.41 -7.51 -10.48
C LEU A 148 -11.15 -8.26 -11.59
N ASP A 149 -12.26 -7.69 -12.05
CA ASP A 149 -13.00 -8.16 -13.22
C ASP A 149 -12.80 -7.15 -14.35
N ASP A 150 -11.62 -7.21 -14.98
CA ASP A 150 -11.27 -6.38 -16.12
C ASP A 150 -10.59 -7.20 -17.23
N LEU A 151 -10.04 -6.52 -18.24
CA LEU A 151 -9.39 -7.19 -19.38
C LEU A 151 -7.97 -7.69 -19.08
N ASN A 152 -7.41 -7.36 -17.90
CA ASN A 152 -6.08 -7.79 -17.52
C ASN A 152 -6.11 -9.26 -17.04
N PRO A 153 -5.00 -9.99 -17.21
CA PRO A 153 -4.91 -11.38 -16.75
C PRO A 153 -4.78 -11.50 -15.23
N GLU A 154 -4.46 -10.42 -14.53
CA GLU A 154 -4.36 -10.38 -13.07
C GLU A 154 -5.76 -10.28 -12.46
N GLY A 155 -6.26 -11.40 -11.95
CA GLY A 155 -7.60 -11.48 -11.37
C GLY A 155 -7.71 -10.95 -9.94
N GLU A 156 -6.58 -10.73 -9.24
CA GLU A 156 -6.58 -10.30 -7.85
C GLU A 156 -5.44 -9.33 -7.52
N LYS A 157 -5.71 -8.46 -6.54
CA LYS A 157 -4.79 -7.43 -6.08
C LYS A 157 -4.53 -7.55 -4.58
N ARG A 158 -3.30 -7.94 -4.26
CA ARG A 158 -2.81 -8.11 -2.87
C ARG A 158 -2.43 -6.80 -2.19
N TYR A 159 -1.88 -5.84 -2.93
CA TYR A 159 -1.52 -4.53 -2.40
C TYR A 159 -2.47 -3.46 -2.91
N LEU A 160 -3.19 -2.82 -1.99
CA LEU A 160 -4.18 -1.80 -2.29
C LEU A 160 -3.67 -0.45 -1.79
N HIS A 161 -3.49 0.52 -2.68
CA HIS A 161 -3.24 1.90 -2.28
C HIS A 161 -4.45 2.77 -2.58
N HIS A 162 -5.06 3.32 -1.52
CA HIS A 162 -6.11 4.31 -1.64
C HIS A 162 -5.56 5.69 -1.28
N TYR A 163 -5.88 6.66 -2.11
CA TYR A 163 -5.45 8.04 -1.96
C TYR A 163 -6.71 8.92 -1.90
N ASN A 164 -6.80 9.75 -0.86
CA ASN A 164 -7.95 10.62 -0.61
C ASN A 164 -7.48 12.07 -0.49
N PHE A 165 -8.12 12.97 -1.24
CA PHE A 165 -7.79 14.39 -1.27
C PHE A 165 -8.99 15.23 -0.81
N PRO A 166 -9.23 15.32 0.51
CA PRO A 166 -10.37 16.05 1.02
C PRO A 166 -10.25 17.56 0.74
N PRO A 167 -11.37 18.28 0.53
CA PRO A 167 -11.36 19.70 0.14
C PRO A 167 -10.65 20.62 1.14
N PHE A 168 -10.74 20.29 2.44
CA PHE A 168 -10.08 21.07 3.48
C PHE A 168 -8.54 21.09 3.34
N SER A 169 -7.96 20.10 2.65
CA SER A 169 -6.50 20.01 2.46
C SER A 169 -5.91 21.19 1.69
N VAL A 170 -6.75 21.89 0.91
CA VAL A 170 -6.40 23.12 0.18
C VAL A 170 -7.15 24.34 0.73
N GLY A 171 -7.85 24.20 1.86
CA GLY A 171 -8.65 25.27 2.46
C GLY A 171 -9.99 25.52 1.76
N GLU A 172 -10.47 24.59 0.93
CA GLU A 172 -11.72 24.74 0.19
C GLU A 172 -12.88 23.95 0.84
N THR A 173 -14.11 24.35 0.55
CA THR A 173 -15.33 23.64 0.95
C THR A 173 -16.01 23.03 -0.26
N LYS A 174 -16.05 21.69 -0.33
CA LYS A 174 -16.76 20.94 -1.37
C LYS A 174 -17.45 19.72 -0.75
N PRO A 175 -18.56 19.23 -1.33
CA PRO A 175 -19.18 17.98 -0.89
C PRO A 175 -18.21 16.80 -1.05
N LEU A 176 -18.14 15.93 -0.05
CA LEU A 176 -17.41 14.66 -0.16
C LEU A 176 -18.16 13.72 -1.10
N ARG A 177 -17.48 13.30 -2.18
CA ARG A 177 -18.00 12.37 -3.19
C ARG A 177 -17.03 11.20 -3.35
N SER A 178 -17.39 10.22 -4.18
CA SER A 178 -16.48 9.15 -4.57
C SER A 178 -15.19 9.70 -5.20
N PRO A 179 -14.06 8.98 -5.06
CA PRO A 179 -12.77 9.45 -5.58
C PRO A 179 -12.81 9.81 -7.07
N GLY A 180 -12.26 10.97 -7.41
CA GLY A 180 -12.13 11.43 -8.78
C GLY A 180 -10.94 10.79 -9.51
N ARG A 181 -10.84 11.03 -10.83
CA ARG A 181 -9.74 10.48 -11.66
C ARG A 181 -8.34 10.82 -11.14
N ARG A 182 -8.16 12.03 -10.59
CA ARG A 182 -6.85 12.47 -10.05
C ARG A 182 -6.47 11.72 -8.78
N GLU A 183 -7.44 11.45 -7.90
CA GLU A 183 -7.20 10.68 -6.68
C GLU A 183 -6.81 9.23 -7.01
N ILE A 184 -7.55 8.60 -7.93
CA ILE A 184 -7.21 7.27 -8.44
C ILE A 184 -5.84 7.26 -9.12
N GLY A 185 -5.53 8.26 -9.96
CA GLY A 185 -4.24 8.36 -10.64
C GLY A 185 -3.06 8.56 -9.69
N HIS A 186 -3.20 9.40 -8.66
CA HIS A 186 -2.17 9.60 -7.64
C HIS A 186 -2.00 8.35 -6.76
N GLY A 187 -3.10 7.68 -6.39
CA GLY A 187 -3.05 6.41 -5.67
C GLY A 187 -2.31 5.34 -6.48
N ALA A 188 -2.64 5.18 -7.75
CA ALA A 188 -1.96 4.24 -8.65
C ALA A 188 -0.47 4.56 -8.84
N LEU A 189 -0.09 5.85 -8.91
CA LEU A 189 1.33 6.24 -8.97
C LEU A 189 2.07 5.84 -7.70
N ALA A 190 1.50 6.15 -6.54
CA ALA A 190 2.09 5.78 -5.25
C ALA A 190 2.16 4.25 -5.09
N GLU A 191 1.15 3.55 -5.58
CA GLU A 191 1.10 2.10 -5.58
C GLU A 191 2.25 1.49 -6.40
N ARG A 192 2.39 1.92 -7.66
CA ARG A 192 3.47 1.50 -8.57
C ARG A 192 4.85 1.78 -8.01
N ALA A 193 5.00 2.85 -7.23
CA ALA A 193 6.26 3.17 -6.57
C ALA A 193 6.63 2.21 -5.43
N ILE A 194 5.64 1.58 -4.79
CA ILE A 194 5.84 0.71 -3.62
C ILE A 194 5.87 -0.77 -4.01
N VAL A 195 5.08 -1.21 -4.99
CA VAL A 195 5.01 -2.62 -5.41
C VAL A 195 6.39 -3.28 -5.60
N PRO A 196 7.39 -2.63 -6.24
CA PRO A 196 8.71 -3.25 -6.46
C PRO A 196 9.50 -3.59 -5.17
N VAL A 197 9.14 -3.01 -4.02
CA VAL A 197 9.83 -3.27 -2.75
C VAL A 197 9.02 -4.13 -1.78
N LEU A 198 7.80 -4.51 -2.14
CA LEU A 198 6.97 -5.36 -1.29
C LEU A 198 7.55 -6.78 -1.19
N PRO A 199 7.43 -7.42 -0.03
CA PRO A 199 7.82 -8.82 0.12
C PRO A 199 6.92 -9.72 -0.75
N PRO A 200 7.46 -10.84 -1.26
CA PRO A 200 6.67 -11.86 -1.94
C PRO A 200 5.60 -12.42 -0.99
N GLN A 201 4.55 -13.01 -1.57
CA GLN A 201 3.43 -13.56 -0.80
C GLN A 201 3.85 -14.71 0.13
N GLU A 202 4.83 -15.52 -0.30
CA GLU A 202 5.36 -16.64 0.49
C GLU A 202 6.00 -16.18 1.81
N ASP A 203 6.75 -15.07 1.76
CA ASP A 203 7.43 -14.51 2.93
C ASP A 203 6.49 -13.67 3.81
N PHE A 204 5.47 -13.08 3.21
CA PHE A 204 4.52 -12.21 3.91
C PHE A 204 3.10 -12.42 3.37
N PRO A 205 2.36 -13.44 3.84
CA PRO A 205 1.09 -13.89 3.26
C PRO A 205 -0.12 -12.97 3.55
N TYR A 206 0.14 -11.70 3.82
CA TYR A 206 -0.87 -10.68 4.10
C TYR A 206 -1.32 -9.97 2.84
N VAL A 207 -2.61 -9.63 2.81
CA VAL A 207 -3.12 -8.53 1.98
C VAL A 207 -2.77 -7.22 2.69
N ILE A 208 -2.31 -6.23 1.93
CA ILE A 208 -1.80 -4.99 2.48
C ILE A 208 -2.61 -3.85 1.88
N ARG A 209 -3.36 -3.14 2.71
CA ARG A 209 -4.07 -1.92 2.33
C ARG A 209 -3.40 -0.71 2.95
N VAL A 210 -2.99 0.24 2.13
CA VAL A 210 -2.54 1.57 2.58
C VAL A 210 -3.54 2.63 2.17
N VAL A 211 -3.97 3.46 3.10
CA VAL A 211 -4.79 4.64 2.83
C VAL A 211 -3.98 5.89 3.15
N SER A 212 -3.79 6.74 2.16
CA SER A 212 -3.12 8.04 2.29
C SER A 212 -4.14 9.17 2.28
N GLU A 213 -4.34 9.78 3.43
CA GLU A 213 -5.21 10.93 3.65
C GLU A 213 -4.40 12.21 3.54
N ILE A 214 -4.73 13.08 2.59
CA ILE A 214 -4.04 14.36 2.44
C ILE A 214 -4.65 15.37 3.42
N LEU A 215 -3.85 15.80 4.40
CA LEU A 215 -4.29 16.76 5.40
C LEU A 215 -4.00 18.21 4.99
N SER A 216 -2.93 18.41 4.22
CA SER A 216 -2.57 19.70 3.65
C SER A 216 -1.82 19.52 2.32
N SER A 217 -2.01 20.43 1.37
CA SER A 217 -1.42 20.33 0.03
C SER A 217 -0.87 21.66 -0.49
N ASN A 218 0.46 21.71 -0.67
CA ASN A 218 1.12 22.77 -1.42
C ASN A 218 2.23 22.24 -2.35
N GLY A 219 2.17 20.99 -2.78
CA GLY A 219 3.15 20.42 -3.70
C GLY A 219 3.22 18.91 -3.61
N SER A 220 3.00 18.24 -4.74
CA SER A 220 3.06 16.79 -4.96
C SER A 220 2.77 15.92 -3.73
N THR A 221 1.49 15.89 -3.36
CA THR A 221 0.94 14.99 -2.36
C THR A 221 1.08 13.52 -2.73
N SER A 222 1.09 13.18 -4.04
CA SER A 222 1.38 11.82 -4.50
C SER A 222 2.74 11.30 -4.04
N MET A 223 3.80 12.13 -4.11
CA MET A 223 5.12 11.75 -3.59
C MET A 223 5.16 11.76 -2.06
N GLY A 224 4.41 12.66 -1.41
CA GLY A 224 4.16 12.59 0.03
C GLY A 224 3.50 11.27 0.46
N SER A 225 2.57 10.75 -0.35
CA SER A 225 1.93 9.44 -0.12
C SER A 225 2.91 8.29 -0.29
N VAL A 226 3.87 8.33 -1.21
CA VAL A 226 4.92 7.30 -1.30
C VAL A 226 5.76 7.26 -0.01
N CYS A 227 6.19 8.43 0.47
CA CYS A 227 6.98 8.53 1.70
C CYS A 227 6.17 8.09 2.93
N GLY A 228 4.93 8.58 3.07
CA GLY A 228 4.02 8.21 4.15
C GLY A 228 3.67 6.71 4.12
N SER A 229 3.45 6.13 2.95
CA SER A 229 3.16 4.70 2.80
C SER A 229 4.36 3.85 3.22
N THR A 230 5.57 4.23 2.79
CA THR A 230 6.81 3.54 3.21
C THR A 230 6.94 3.51 4.73
N LEU A 231 6.77 4.66 5.38
CA LEU A 231 6.82 4.76 6.84
C LEU A 231 5.73 3.93 7.51
N ALA A 232 4.48 3.99 7.03
CA ALA A 232 3.36 3.25 7.60
C ALA A 232 3.49 1.73 7.41
N LEU A 233 4.09 1.28 6.30
CA LEU A 233 4.40 -0.14 6.05
C LEU A 233 5.49 -0.63 7.00
N MET A 234 6.55 0.14 7.19
CA MET A 234 7.62 -0.19 8.14
C MET A 234 7.09 -0.23 9.58
N ASP A 235 6.26 0.74 9.96
CA ASP A 235 5.58 0.80 11.27
C ASP A 235 4.64 -0.40 11.48
N ALA A 236 3.97 -0.86 10.43
CA ALA A 236 3.14 -2.06 10.46
C ALA A 236 3.92 -3.39 10.49
N GLY A 237 5.26 -3.34 10.44
CA GLY A 237 6.12 -4.52 10.40
C GLY A 237 6.11 -5.25 9.05
N VAL A 238 5.73 -4.57 7.96
CA VAL A 238 5.84 -5.13 6.61
C VAL A 238 7.32 -5.17 6.22
N PRO A 239 7.89 -6.34 5.92
CA PRO A 239 9.31 -6.49 5.60
C PRO A 239 9.60 -6.03 4.15
N ILE A 240 9.45 -4.74 3.88
CA ILE A 240 9.82 -4.15 2.59
C ILE A 240 11.34 -4.30 2.38
N THR A 241 11.74 -4.62 1.15
CA THR A 241 13.16 -4.89 0.83
C THR A 241 14.02 -3.65 1.03
N LYS A 242 13.51 -2.47 0.67
CA LYS A 242 14.13 -1.17 0.88
C LYS A 242 13.10 -0.05 1.00
N PRO A 243 13.38 0.98 1.81
CA PRO A 243 12.52 2.15 1.95
C PRO A 243 12.53 3.01 0.68
N VAL A 244 11.35 3.52 0.29
CA VAL A 244 11.14 4.30 -0.94
C VAL A 244 10.81 5.76 -0.59
N SER A 245 11.47 6.70 -1.24
CA SER A 245 11.15 8.14 -1.15
C SER A 245 10.76 8.69 -2.51
N GLY A 246 10.03 9.82 -2.50
CA GLY A 246 9.55 10.49 -3.70
C GLY A 246 9.85 11.99 -3.71
N ALA A 247 10.29 12.50 -4.85
CA ALA A 247 10.49 13.92 -5.10
C ALA A 247 9.69 14.37 -6.33
N ALA A 248 9.20 15.61 -6.29
CA ALA A 248 8.55 16.24 -7.42
C ALA A 248 9.43 17.34 -7.95
N MET A 249 9.61 17.34 -9.25
CA MET A 249 10.53 18.18 -9.96
C MET A 249 9.75 18.98 -10.99
N GLY A 250 10.19 20.20 -11.25
CA GLY A 250 9.64 21.03 -12.30
C GLY A 250 10.72 21.56 -13.20
N LEU A 251 10.31 22.14 -14.31
CA LEU A 251 11.19 22.79 -15.25
C LEU A 251 10.54 24.04 -15.79
N ILE A 252 11.35 25.08 -15.94
CA ILE A 252 10.99 26.35 -16.58
C ILE A 252 11.96 26.56 -17.75
N LYS A 253 11.41 26.93 -18.92
CA LYS A 253 12.15 27.24 -20.13
C LYS A 253 11.71 28.59 -20.72
N GLU A 254 12.63 29.53 -20.88
CA GLU A 254 12.41 30.78 -21.65
C GLU A 254 13.48 30.90 -22.72
N GLY A 255 13.07 30.94 -23.99
CA GLY A 255 14.02 30.87 -25.10
C GLY A 255 14.87 29.60 -25.02
N ASP A 256 16.19 29.77 -24.90
CA ASP A 256 17.16 28.68 -24.76
C ASP A 256 17.55 28.39 -23.30
N GLU A 257 17.16 29.26 -22.35
CA GLU A 257 17.47 29.10 -20.93
C GLU A 257 16.51 28.11 -20.28
N VAL A 258 17.07 27.17 -19.51
CA VAL A 258 16.33 26.13 -18.78
C VAL A 258 16.75 26.15 -17.32
N ARG A 259 15.77 26.04 -16.42
CA ARG A 259 15.97 25.88 -14.98
C ARG A 259 15.15 24.71 -14.46
N ILE A 260 15.79 23.81 -13.75
CA ILE A 260 15.16 22.64 -13.12
C ILE A 260 14.94 22.95 -11.64
N LEU A 261 13.71 22.71 -11.18
CA LEU A 261 13.25 22.99 -9.83
C LEU A 261 13.05 21.71 -9.04
N THR A 262 13.58 21.66 -7.83
CA THR A 262 13.48 20.55 -6.90
C THR A 262 12.37 20.80 -5.89
N ASP A 263 11.57 19.78 -5.62
CA ASP A 263 10.46 19.82 -4.66
C ASP A 263 9.52 21.01 -4.92
N ILE A 264 8.88 20.97 -6.09
CA ILE A 264 8.03 22.06 -6.56
C ILE A 264 6.78 22.29 -5.70
N GLN A 265 6.40 23.56 -5.60
CA GLN A 265 5.14 23.99 -5.02
C GLN A 265 4.00 23.96 -6.05
N GLY A 266 2.75 24.04 -5.58
CA GLY A 266 1.59 24.06 -6.48
C GLY A 266 1.62 25.21 -7.50
N ILE A 267 2.12 26.38 -7.09
CA ILE A 267 2.29 27.54 -7.97
C ILE A 267 3.36 27.31 -9.03
N GLU A 268 4.46 26.64 -8.68
CA GLU A 268 5.56 26.33 -9.60
C GLU A 268 5.17 25.25 -10.62
N ASP A 269 4.35 24.27 -10.23
CA ASP A 269 3.73 23.32 -11.16
C ASP A 269 2.83 24.06 -12.17
N PHE A 270 1.88 24.86 -11.68
CA PHE A 270 0.92 25.57 -12.53
C PHE A 270 1.61 26.48 -13.57
N LEU A 271 2.75 27.07 -13.20
CA LEU A 271 3.47 28.04 -14.01
C LEU A 271 4.69 27.45 -14.75
N GLY A 272 5.10 26.23 -14.43
CA GLY A 272 6.18 25.49 -15.08
C GLY A 272 5.78 24.92 -16.44
N ASP A 273 6.78 24.44 -17.17
CA ASP A 273 6.66 23.88 -18.52
C ASP A 273 6.71 22.36 -18.56
N MET A 274 7.18 21.75 -17.47
CA MET A 274 7.12 20.30 -17.23
C MET A 274 7.08 20.07 -15.73
N ASP A 275 6.27 19.10 -15.31
CA ASP A 275 6.34 18.51 -13.98
C ASP A 275 6.63 17.02 -14.10
N PHE A 276 7.55 16.53 -13.28
CA PHE A 276 7.80 15.10 -13.21
C PHE A 276 8.04 14.65 -11.78
N LYS A 277 7.64 13.41 -11.51
CA LYS A 277 7.62 12.81 -10.19
C LYS A 277 8.49 11.57 -10.25
N VAL A 278 9.47 11.51 -9.36
CA VAL A 278 10.43 10.41 -9.29
C VAL A 278 10.32 9.78 -7.91
N ALA A 279 10.06 8.49 -7.87
CA ALA A 279 10.07 7.69 -6.65
C ALA A 279 11.10 6.57 -6.76
N GLY A 280 11.73 6.22 -5.65
CA GLY A 280 12.70 5.13 -5.64
C GLY A 280 13.45 4.98 -4.32
N THR A 281 14.28 3.94 -4.28
CA THR A 281 15.17 3.62 -3.17
C THR A 281 16.52 4.33 -3.34
N ASP A 282 17.49 4.05 -2.47
CA ASP A 282 18.89 4.44 -2.68
C ASP A 282 19.53 3.76 -3.91
N ASN A 283 19.06 2.58 -4.30
CA ASN A 283 19.60 1.78 -5.40
C ASN A 283 19.05 2.16 -6.78
N GLY A 284 17.83 2.70 -6.87
CA GLY A 284 17.18 2.87 -8.16
C GLY A 284 15.82 3.53 -8.10
N ILE A 285 15.24 3.78 -9.27
CA ILE A 285 13.90 4.37 -9.44
C ILE A 285 12.88 3.23 -9.46
N THR A 286 11.80 3.36 -8.69
CA THR A 286 10.68 2.41 -8.67
C THR A 286 9.50 2.91 -9.50
N ALA A 287 9.30 4.23 -9.58
CA ALA A 287 8.32 4.84 -10.46
C ALA A 287 8.78 6.21 -10.98
N LEU A 288 8.39 6.51 -12.20
CA LEU A 288 8.62 7.78 -12.88
C LEU A 288 7.32 8.19 -13.58
N GLN A 289 6.87 9.42 -13.34
CA GLN A 289 5.77 10.05 -14.09
C GLN A 289 6.26 11.39 -14.61
N MET A 290 5.99 11.70 -15.89
CA MET A 290 6.31 12.97 -16.50
C MET A 290 5.07 13.53 -17.20
N ASP A 291 4.81 14.83 -17.02
CA ASP A 291 3.81 15.58 -17.75
C ASP A 291 4.49 16.82 -18.39
N MET A 292 4.43 16.88 -19.72
CA MET A 292 5.12 17.88 -20.53
C MET A 292 4.10 18.86 -21.10
N LYS A 293 4.26 20.14 -20.79
CA LYS A 293 3.36 21.22 -21.26
C LYS A 293 3.90 21.91 -22.52
N ILE A 294 5.18 21.67 -22.85
CA ILE A 294 5.86 22.21 -24.03
C ILE A 294 6.50 21.11 -24.88
N SER A 295 6.69 21.38 -26.17
CA SER A 295 7.50 20.58 -27.07
C SER A 295 8.96 21.06 -27.11
N GLY A 296 9.88 20.19 -27.54
CA GLY A 296 11.26 20.58 -27.83
C GLY A 296 12.23 20.54 -26.64
N LEU A 297 11.96 19.75 -25.59
CA LEU A 297 12.97 19.45 -24.57
C LEU A 297 13.95 18.40 -25.11
N SER A 298 15.25 18.65 -24.95
CA SER A 298 16.29 17.69 -25.32
C SER A 298 16.33 16.53 -24.32
N MET A 299 16.81 15.37 -24.78
CA MET A 299 17.01 14.21 -23.90
C MET A 299 18.05 14.48 -22.80
N ASP A 300 19.02 15.35 -23.08
CA ASP A 300 20.05 15.74 -22.10
C ASP A 300 19.44 16.49 -20.92
N ILE A 301 18.51 17.42 -21.17
CA ILE A 301 17.78 18.15 -20.12
C ILE A 301 16.94 17.19 -19.28
N VAL A 302 16.26 16.23 -19.92
CA VAL A 302 15.49 15.21 -19.19
C VAL A 302 16.40 14.35 -18.32
N SER A 303 17.57 13.95 -18.83
CA SER A 303 18.57 13.18 -18.09
C SER A 303 19.10 13.96 -16.88
N GLU A 304 19.43 15.24 -17.06
CA GLU A 304 19.85 16.14 -16.00
C GLU A 304 18.79 16.27 -14.91
N ALA A 305 17.52 16.44 -15.30
CA ALA A 305 16.42 16.56 -14.37
C ALA A 305 16.23 15.30 -13.53
N ILE A 306 16.31 14.11 -14.15
CA ILE A 306 16.30 12.82 -13.43
C ILE A 306 17.51 12.72 -12.49
N GLY A 307 18.68 13.17 -12.93
CA GLY A 307 19.90 13.24 -12.11
C GLY A 307 19.72 14.10 -10.86
N GLN A 308 19.16 15.31 -11.02
CA GLN A 308 18.89 16.24 -9.92
C GLN A 308 17.81 15.74 -8.95
N ALA A 309 16.90 14.89 -9.41
CA ALA A 309 15.90 14.28 -8.55
C ALA A 309 16.49 13.27 -7.53
N LYS A 310 17.68 12.70 -7.81
CA LYS A 310 18.30 11.68 -6.94
C LYS A 310 18.75 12.27 -5.59
N PRO A 311 19.54 13.36 -5.52
CA PRO A 311 19.88 14.00 -4.25
C PRO A 311 18.65 14.37 -3.42
N ALA A 312 17.61 14.90 -4.05
CA ALA A 312 16.36 15.26 -3.37
C ALA A 312 15.68 14.05 -2.73
N ARG A 313 15.56 12.94 -3.46
CA ARG A 313 15.04 11.67 -2.92
C ARG A 313 15.88 11.16 -1.76
N LEU A 314 17.20 11.11 -1.91
CA LEU A 314 18.09 10.63 -0.84
C LEU A 314 18.01 11.50 0.41
N HIS A 315 17.90 12.82 0.25
CA HIS A 315 17.69 13.74 1.36
C HIS A 315 16.38 13.47 2.11
N ILE A 316 15.28 13.28 1.37
CA ILE A 316 13.97 12.93 1.98
C ILE A 316 14.05 11.56 2.68
N LEU A 317 14.71 10.59 2.04
CA LEU A 317 14.90 9.25 2.58
C LEU A 317 15.68 9.28 3.90
N GLU A 318 16.75 10.08 3.97
CA GLU A 318 17.52 10.27 5.20
C GLU A 318 16.63 10.76 6.35
N LYS A 319 15.74 11.74 6.09
CA LYS A 319 14.81 12.25 7.11
C LYS A 319 13.78 11.20 7.55
N MET A 320 13.35 10.33 6.64
CA MET A 320 12.47 9.20 6.97
C MET A 320 13.20 8.18 7.86
N LEU A 321 14.42 7.81 7.49
CA LEU A 321 15.21 6.80 8.21
C LEU A 321 15.69 7.27 9.58
N ALA A 322 15.77 8.58 9.81
CA ALA A 322 16.00 9.14 11.13
C ALA A 322 14.85 8.86 12.12
N VAL A 323 13.65 8.50 11.63
CA VAL A 323 12.48 8.19 12.46
C VAL A 323 12.28 6.67 12.60
N ILE A 324 12.42 5.94 11.51
CA ILE A 324 12.35 4.47 11.48
C ILE A 324 13.34 3.94 10.43
N ASP A 325 14.40 3.28 10.87
CA ASP A 325 15.48 2.83 9.99
C ASP A 325 15.19 1.46 9.35
N LYS A 326 14.39 0.63 10.01
CA LYS A 326 13.99 -0.72 9.58
C LYS A 326 12.52 -0.98 9.93
N PRO A 327 11.84 -1.89 9.19
CA PRO A 327 10.52 -2.36 9.60
C PRO A 327 10.52 -2.90 11.04
N ASN A 328 9.43 -2.68 11.76
CA ASN A 328 9.21 -3.26 13.08
C ASN A 328 9.28 -4.79 13.01
N THR A 329 9.93 -5.43 13.98
CA THR A 329 10.08 -6.89 14.00
C THR A 329 8.79 -7.62 14.32
N ASP A 330 7.97 -7.01 15.19
CA ASP A 330 6.69 -7.57 15.62
C ASP A 330 5.55 -6.87 14.89
N LEU A 331 4.58 -7.66 14.44
CA LEU A 331 3.33 -7.15 13.90
C LEU A 331 2.44 -6.61 15.02
N SER A 332 1.50 -5.72 14.67
CA SER A 332 0.48 -5.25 15.60
C SER A 332 -0.27 -6.43 16.24
N PRO A 333 -0.56 -6.41 17.56
CA PRO A 333 -1.31 -7.47 18.22
C PRO A 333 -2.76 -7.57 17.75
N PHE A 334 -3.25 -6.55 17.02
CA PHE A 334 -4.58 -6.55 16.41
C PHE A 334 -4.57 -7.01 14.94
N ALA A 335 -3.38 -7.17 14.35
CA ALA A 335 -3.26 -7.76 13.02
C ALA A 335 -3.58 -9.27 13.10
N PRO A 336 -4.22 -9.84 12.07
CA PRO A 336 -4.47 -11.27 12.06
C PRO A 336 -3.14 -12.04 12.08
N CYS A 337 -2.99 -12.99 12.99
CA CYS A 337 -1.86 -13.92 12.96
C CYS A 337 -2.10 -14.91 11.81
N LEU A 338 -1.24 -14.87 10.79
CA LEU A 338 -1.24 -15.83 9.70
C LEU A 338 -0.23 -16.94 10.00
N MET A 339 -0.66 -18.17 9.82
CA MET A 339 0.21 -19.33 9.86
C MET A 339 -0.06 -20.15 8.60
N THR A 340 0.99 -20.41 7.84
CA THR A 340 0.90 -21.12 6.56
C THR A 340 1.50 -22.52 6.70
N MET A 341 0.88 -23.50 6.04
CA MET A 341 1.41 -24.85 5.90
C MET A 341 1.12 -25.36 4.49
N LYS A 342 1.97 -26.26 3.99
CA LYS A 342 1.76 -26.91 2.69
C LYS A 342 1.21 -28.32 2.89
N ILE A 343 0.17 -28.67 2.16
CA ILE A 343 -0.41 -30.01 2.09
C ILE A 343 -0.27 -30.56 0.67
N ASP A 344 -0.45 -31.86 0.53
CA ASP A 344 -0.53 -32.49 -0.79
C ASP A 344 -1.80 -32.00 -1.51
N PRO A 345 -1.72 -31.51 -2.77
CA PRO A 345 -2.88 -31.07 -3.54
C PRO A 345 -4.01 -32.11 -3.63
N GLU A 346 -3.67 -33.41 -3.62
CA GLU A 346 -4.66 -34.49 -3.64
C GLU A 346 -5.52 -34.52 -2.35
N MET A 347 -5.02 -33.95 -1.26
CA MET A 347 -5.67 -33.92 0.05
C MET A 347 -6.53 -32.67 0.28
N ILE A 348 -6.54 -31.70 -0.65
CA ILE A 348 -7.37 -30.49 -0.56
C ILE A 348 -8.86 -30.85 -0.38
N GLY A 349 -9.34 -31.84 -1.15
CA GLY A 349 -10.73 -32.29 -1.09
C GLY A 349 -11.13 -32.84 0.29
N LEU A 350 -10.19 -33.43 1.03
CA LEU A 350 -10.42 -33.93 2.40
C LEU A 350 -10.63 -32.77 3.38
N VAL A 351 -9.80 -31.72 3.29
CA VAL A 351 -9.82 -30.57 4.19
C VAL A 351 -11.06 -29.71 3.95
N ILE A 352 -11.44 -29.49 2.69
CA ILE A 352 -12.69 -28.78 2.34
C ILE A 352 -13.91 -29.62 2.73
N GLY A 353 -13.90 -30.91 2.38
CA GLY A 353 -15.01 -31.82 2.56
C GLY A 353 -16.21 -31.53 1.64
N PRO A 354 -17.23 -32.42 1.62
CA PRO A 354 -18.39 -32.26 0.76
C PRO A 354 -19.14 -30.96 1.07
N GLY A 355 -19.27 -30.07 0.09
CA GLY A 355 -19.93 -28.76 0.21
C GLY A 355 -19.23 -27.79 1.18
N GLY A 356 -17.94 -27.99 1.47
CA GLY A 356 -17.20 -27.18 2.43
C GLY A 356 -17.55 -27.46 3.89
N LYS A 357 -18.18 -28.59 4.20
CA LYS A 357 -18.64 -28.90 5.57
C LYS A 357 -17.48 -29.04 6.55
N THR A 358 -16.38 -29.66 6.15
CA THR A 358 -15.22 -29.91 7.01
C THR A 358 -14.51 -28.60 7.34
N ILE A 359 -14.19 -27.79 6.33
CA ILE A 359 -13.54 -26.50 6.54
C ILE A 359 -14.40 -25.58 7.40
N LYS A 360 -15.73 -25.52 7.17
CA LYS A 360 -16.65 -24.76 8.02
C LYS A 360 -16.63 -25.25 9.47
N GLY A 361 -16.62 -26.57 9.69
CA GLY A 361 -16.49 -27.15 11.03
C GLY A 361 -15.18 -26.77 11.73
N ILE A 362 -14.06 -26.77 11.02
CA ILE A 362 -12.76 -26.32 11.55
C ILE A 362 -12.83 -24.85 11.94
N THR A 363 -13.38 -23.99 11.05
CA THR A 363 -13.49 -22.56 11.34
C THR A 363 -14.41 -22.26 12.53
N GLU A 364 -15.52 -23.00 12.68
CA GLU A 364 -16.48 -22.83 13.79
C GLU A 364 -15.89 -23.28 15.13
N GLN A 365 -15.18 -24.42 15.15
CA GLN A 365 -14.58 -24.97 16.38
C GLN A 365 -13.38 -24.16 16.87
N THR A 366 -12.57 -23.66 15.94
CA THR A 366 -11.31 -22.96 16.27
C THR A 366 -11.47 -21.45 16.34
N GLY A 367 -12.48 -20.90 15.66
CA GLY A 367 -12.64 -19.46 15.45
C GLY A 367 -11.58 -18.86 14.53
N ALA A 368 -10.79 -19.69 13.83
CA ALA A 368 -9.83 -19.26 12.82
C ALA A 368 -10.50 -19.30 11.42
N LYS A 369 -10.02 -18.48 10.49
CA LYS A 369 -10.38 -18.55 9.07
C LYS A 369 -9.30 -19.32 8.33
N VAL A 370 -9.71 -20.23 7.45
CA VAL A 370 -8.81 -21.11 6.70
C VAL A 370 -9.02 -20.82 5.22
N ASP A 371 -7.96 -20.42 4.54
CA ASP A 371 -7.91 -20.19 3.10
C ASP A 371 -6.99 -21.27 2.50
N ILE A 372 -7.43 -21.92 1.40
CA ILE A 372 -6.70 -23.02 0.75
C ILE A 372 -6.54 -22.69 -0.73
N GLU A 373 -5.31 -22.70 -1.20
CA GLU A 373 -4.94 -22.51 -2.60
C GLU A 373 -4.89 -23.85 -3.35
N ASP A 374 -5.05 -23.80 -4.68
CA ASP A 374 -5.03 -24.98 -5.56
C ASP A 374 -3.67 -25.72 -5.56
N ASP A 375 -2.60 -25.06 -5.15
CA ASP A 375 -1.25 -25.64 -5.03
C ASP A 375 -1.02 -26.39 -3.70
N GLY A 376 -2.03 -26.47 -2.84
CA GLY A 376 -1.98 -27.08 -1.52
C GLY A 376 -1.45 -26.17 -0.42
N THR A 377 -1.28 -24.87 -0.68
CA THR A 377 -0.94 -23.90 0.37
C THR A 377 -2.18 -23.59 1.22
N VAL A 378 -2.10 -23.91 2.52
CA VAL A 378 -3.15 -23.64 3.50
C VAL A 378 -2.71 -22.49 4.39
N THR A 379 -3.46 -21.40 4.36
CA THR A 379 -3.24 -20.23 5.22
C THR A 379 -4.32 -20.16 6.29
N VAL A 380 -3.92 -20.25 7.54
CA VAL A 380 -4.79 -20.14 8.70
C VAL A 380 -4.62 -18.77 9.34
N SER A 381 -5.72 -18.05 9.52
CA SER A 381 -5.75 -16.71 10.08
C SER A 381 -6.60 -16.63 11.36
N ALA A 382 -6.07 -16.02 12.41
CA ALA A 382 -6.82 -15.72 13.64
C ALA A 382 -6.23 -14.52 14.37
N ILE A 383 -7.04 -13.79 15.15
CA ILE A 383 -6.54 -12.70 16.01
C ILE A 383 -5.60 -13.27 17.09
N GLU A 384 -5.96 -14.41 17.67
CA GLU A 384 -5.16 -15.10 18.69
C GLU A 384 -4.35 -16.25 18.06
N ARG A 385 -3.04 -16.24 18.30
CA ARG A 385 -2.11 -17.29 17.80
C ARG A 385 -2.52 -18.71 18.20
N GLU A 386 -3.08 -18.90 19.39
CA GLU A 386 -3.52 -20.21 19.85
C GLU A 386 -4.64 -20.81 18.99
N ARG A 387 -5.55 -19.97 18.47
CA ARG A 387 -6.64 -20.42 17.60
C ARG A 387 -6.12 -20.87 16.25
N ALA A 388 -5.20 -20.11 15.67
CA ALA A 388 -4.53 -20.50 14.43
C ALA A 388 -3.74 -21.81 14.59
N GLN A 389 -3.03 -21.98 15.71
CA GLN A 389 -2.30 -23.21 16.01
C GLN A 389 -3.22 -24.43 16.15
N LYS A 390 -4.38 -24.27 16.81
CA LYS A 390 -5.38 -25.34 16.91
C LYS A 390 -5.86 -25.77 15.53
N ALA A 391 -6.23 -24.82 14.67
CA ALA A 391 -6.66 -25.11 13.30
C ALA A 391 -5.57 -25.79 12.46
N ILE A 392 -4.31 -25.35 12.56
CA ILE A 392 -3.19 -26.04 11.91
C ILE A 392 -3.04 -27.48 12.42
N LYS A 393 -3.09 -27.71 13.74
CA LYS A 393 -3.02 -29.07 14.28
C LYS A 393 -4.13 -29.98 13.76
N TYR A 394 -5.35 -29.46 13.65
CA TYR A 394 -6.47 -30.20 13.06
C TYR A 394 -6.20 -30.57 11.59
N ILE A 395 -5.78 -29.60 10.77
CA ILE A 395 -5.50 -29.81 9.35
C ILE A 395 -4.31 -30.75 9.16
N GLN A 396 -3.25 -30.59 9.94
CA GLN A 396 -2.10 -31.50 9.96
C GLN A 396 -2.53 -32.92 10.32
N GLY A 397 -3.37 -33.11 11.34
CA GLY A 397 -3.89 -34.43 11.70
C GLY A 397 -4.61 -35.09 10.52
N MET A 398 -5.47 -34.36 9.82
CA MET A 398 -6.22 -34.89 8.66
C MET A 398 -5.33 -35.19 7.46
N THR A 399 -4.34 -34.34 7.20
CA THR A 399 -3.51 -34.40 5.98
C THR A 399 -2.24 -35.23 6.16
N ARG A 400 -1.90 -35.63 7.39
CA ARG A 400 -0.75 -36.48 7.67
C ARG A 400 -0.86 -37.80 6.89
N LYS A 401 0.15 -38.11 6.09
CA LYS A 401 0.29 -39.42 5.47
C LYS A 401 0.68 -40.43 6.56
N LEU A 402 0.08 -41.61 6.48
CA LEU A 402 0.42 -42.71 7.37
C LEU A 402 1.41 -43.56 6.58
N ASP A 403 2.65 -43.63 7.06
CA ASP A 403 3.70 -44.41 6.41
C ASP A 403 3.82 -45.78 7.09
N GLU A 404 4.19 -46.79 6.31
CA GLU A 404 4.43 -48.14 6.83
C GLU A 404 5.59 -48.11 7.83
N GLY A 405 5.38 -48.75 8.98
CA GLY A 405 6.37 -48.79 10.06
C GLY A 405 6.25 -47.66 11.09
N GLU A 406 5.43 -46.62 10.88
CA GLU A 406 5.21 -45.59 11.88
C GLU A 406 4.31 -46.07 13.04
N VAL A 407 4.59 -45.56 14.23
CA VAL A 407 3.88 -45.88 15.48
C VAL A 407 3.01 -44.70 15.89
N TYR A 408 1.74 -44.98 16.18
CA TYR A 408 0.72 -44.01 16.54
C TYR A 408 0.03 -44.39 17.84
N ALA A 409 -0.42 -43.37 18.59
CA ALA A 409 -1.45 -43.56 19.59
C ALA A 409 -2.80 -43.33 18.91
N GLY A 410 -3.73 -44.27 19.05
CA GLY A 410 -5.04 -44.19 18.43
C GLY A 410 -6.13 -44.72 19.34
N ARG A 411 -7.36 -44.31 19.07
CA ARG A 411 -8.54 -44.67 19.88
C ARG A 411 -9.34 -45.78 19.23
N VAL A 412 -9.72 -46.80 19.99
CA VAL A 412 -10.56 -47.90 19.49
C VAL A 412 -11.96 -47.37 19.20
N THR A 413 -12.37 -47.36 17.94
CA THR A 413 -13.71 -46.87 17.52
C THR A 413 -14.76 -47.96 17.54
N ARG A 414 -14.38 -49.19 17.15
CA ARG A 414 -15.28 -50.34 17.10
C ARG A 414 -14.51 -51.66 17.13
N ILE A 415 -15.15 -52.69 17.65
CA ILE A 415 -14.61 -54.04 17.74
C ILE A 415 -15.47 -54.99 16.90
N ILE A 416 -14.81 -55.91 16.19
CA ILE A 416 -15.43 -57.03 15.46
C ILE A 416 -14.76 -58.34 15.88
N PRO A 417 -15.39 -59.51 15.68
CA PRO A 417 -14.84 -60.79 16.15
C PRO A 417 -13.43 -61.12 15.63
N ILE A 418 -13.03 -60.53 14.50
CA ILE A 418 -11.73 -60.77 13.85
C ILE A 418 -10.69 -59.68 14.13
N GLY A 419 -11.04 -58.61 14.86
CA GLY A 419 -10.13 -57.49 15.11
C GLY A 419 -10.78 -56.24 15.69
N ALA A 420 -9.96 -55.21 15.95
CA ALA A 420 -10.40 -53.91 16.44
C ALA A 420 -10.04 -52.81 15.44
N PHE A 421 -10.95 -51.87 15.20
CA PHE A 421 -10.66 -50.66 14.44
C PHE A 421 -10.19 -49.56 15.39
N VAL A 422 -9.09 -48.93 15.00
CA VAL A 422 -8.44 -47.86 15.75
C VAL A 422 -8.34 -46.64 14.84
N GLU A 423 -8.88 -45.52 15.30
CA GLU A 423 -8.70 -44.23 14.66
C GLU A 423 -7.32 -43.68 15.04
N LEU A 424 -6.47 -43.50 14.03
CA LEU A 424 -5.08 -43.04 14.19
C LEU A 424 -4.99 -41.52 14.08
N VAL A 425 -5.75 -40.97 13.13
CA VAL A 425 -5.91 -39.54 12.88
C VAL A 425 -7.35 -39.29 12.44
N PRO A 426 -7.90 -38.07 12.61
CA PRO A 426 -9.29 -37.78 12.28
C PRO A 426 -9.67 -38.24 10.86
N GLY A 427 -10.59 -39.20 10.78
CA GLY A 427 -11.09 -39.74 9.50
C GLY A 427 -10.24 -40.85 8.86
N LYS A 428 -9.16 -41.31 9.48
CA LYS A 428 -8.41 -42.52 9.05
C LYS A 428 -8.41 -43.58 10.15
N GLU A 429 -9.08 -44.70 9.84
CA GLU A 429 -9.11 -45.89 10.70
C GLU A 429 -8.20 -46.99 10.14
N GLY A 430 -7.47 -47.66 11.02
CA GLY A 430 -6.78 -48.92 10.72
C GLY A 430 -7.37 -50.08 11.51
N MET A 431 -7.17 -51.30 11.03
CA MET A 431 -7.67 -52.51 11.69
C MET A 431 -6.52 -53.32 12.28
N ILE A 432 -6.60 -53.63 13.57
CA ILE A 432 -5.73 -54.62 14.23
C ILE A 432 -6.41 -55.97 14.11
N HIS A 433 -5.78 -56.93 13.43
CA HIS A 433 -6.26 -58.30 13.39
C HIS A 433 -6.06 -58.99 14.76
N ILE A 434 -6.93 -59.94 15.13
CA ILE A 434 -6.86 -60.61 16.44
C ILE A 434 -5.50 -61.26 16.74
N SER A 435 -4.78 -61.72 15.71
CA SER A 435 -3.43 -62.29 15.84
C SER A 435 -2.30 -61.26 16.01
N GLN A 436 -2.63 -59.97 16.04
CA GLN A 436 -1.69 -58.84 16.13
C GLN A 436 -1.97 -57.97 17.36
N LEU A 437 -2.89 -58.39 18.24
CA LEU A 437 -3.23 -57.69 19.48
C LEU A 437 -2.22 -57.94 20.60
N ALA A 438 -1.76 -59.18 20.74
CA ALA A 438 -0.83 -59.62 21.79
C ALA A 438 0.08 -60.74 21.26
N ASP A 439 1.21 -60.96 21.95
CA ASP A 439 2.23 -61.95 21.61
C ASP A 439 1.82 -63.40 21.97
N TYR A 440 0.67 -63.55 22.64
CA TYR A 440 0.00 -64.82 22.95
C TYR A 440 -1.31 -64.99 22.17
N ARG A 441 -1.88 -66.20 22.23
CA ARG A 441 -3.14 -66.52 21.57
C ARG A 441 -4.32 -65.85 22.30
N VAL A 442 -4.84 -64.80 21.71
CA VAL A 442 -6.05 -64.10 22.17
C VAL A 442 -7.30 -64.90 21.79
N GLY A 443 -8.19 -65.13 22.76
CA GLY A 443 -9.45 -65.85 22.57
C GLY A 443 -10.55 -64.96 21.98
N LYS A 444 -10.72 -63.76 22.54
CA LYS A 444 -11.66 -62.72 22.08
C LYS A 444 -10.98 -61.36 22.07
N VAL A 445 -11.35 -60.50 21.12
CA VAL A 445 -10.74 -59.17 20.97
C VAL A 445 -11.05 -58.28 22.19
N GLU A 446 -12.24 -58.47 22.76
CA GLU A 446 -12.75 -57.77 23.94
C GLU A 446 -11.95 -58.06 25.22
N ASP A 447 -11.12 -59.11 25.23
CA ASP A 447 -10.25 -59.43 26.36
C ASP A 447 -9.04 -58.48 26.44
N GLU A 448 -8.68 -57.84 25.33
CA GLU A 448 -7.46 -57.01 25.20
C GLU A 448 -7.73 -55.51 25.02
N VAL A 449 -8.87 -55.16 24.42
CA VAL A 449 -9.23 -53.77 24.10
C VAL A 449 -10.73 -53.56 24.24
N ALA A 450 -11.13 -52.41 24.77
CA ALA A 450 -12.51 -51.94 24.82
C ALA A 450 -12.74 -50.77 23.84
N VAL A 451 -13.99 -50.57 23.43
CA VAL A 451 -14.37 -49.41 22.62
C VAL A 451 -14.12 -48.14 23.44
N GLY A 452 -13.33 -47.22 22.88
CA GLY A 452 -12.92 -45.98 23.52
C GLY A 452 -11.52 -46.00 24.15
N ASP A 453 -10.85 -47.15 24.20
CA ASP A 453 -9.49 -47.28 24.73
C ASP A 453 -8.45 -46.59 23.83
N GLU A 454 -7.44 -45.99 24.44
CA GLU A 454 -6.25 -45.49 23.74
C GLU A 454 -5.17 -46.57 23.70
N VAL A 455 -4.78 -46.96 22.48
CA VAL A 455 -3.81 -48.01 22.22
C VAL A 455 -2.68 -47.51 21.34
N ILE A 456 -1.46 -47.99 21.59
CA ILE A 456 -0.30 -47.74 20.73
C ILE A 456 -0.25 -48.83 19.67
N VAL A 457 -0.16 -48.42 18.41
CA VAL A 457 -0.26 -49.27 17.24
C VAL A 457 0.77 -48.86 16.19
N LYS A 458 1.36 -49.84 15.51
CA LYS A 458 2.28 -49.64 14.39
C LYS A 458 1.58 -49.97 13.07
N VAL A 459 1.77 -49.14 12.05
CA VAL A 459 1.29 -49.44 10.70
C VAL A 459 2.15 -50.57 10.13
N ARG A 460 1.52 -51.72 9.89
CA ARG A 460 2.20 -52.90 9.38
C ARG A 460 2.28 -52.88 7.85
N GLU A 461 1.17 -52.57 7.20
CA GLU A 461 1.03 -52.59 5.74
C GLU A 461 -0.19 -51.76 5.33
N ILE A 462 -0.10 -51.11 4.18
CA ILE A 462 -1.23 -50.49 3.50
C ILE A 462 -1.54 -51.31 2.25
N ASP A 463 -2.68 -52.03 2.27
CA ASP A 463 -3.09 -52.88 1.15
C ASP A 463 -3.40 -52.03 -0.11
N ASN A 464 -3.40 -52.66 -1.29
CA ASN A 464 -3.68 -52.04 -2.60
C ASN A 464 -5.06 -51.35 -2.70
N LYS A 465 -5.93 -51.59 -1.73
CA LYS A 465 -7.24 -50.93 -1.57
C LYS A 465 -7.23 -49.76 -0.58
N GLY A 466 -6.06 -49.33 -0.11
CA GLY A 466 -5.89 -48.26 0.87
C GLY A 466 -6.29 -48.63 2.31
N ARG A 467 -6.40 -49.93 2.63
CA ARG A 467 -6.76 -50.39 3.98
C ARG A 467 -5.51 -50.49 4.84
N ILE A 468 -5.54 -49.87 6.01
CA ILE A 468 -4.40 -49.79 6.92
C ILE A 468 -4.46 -50.97 7.90
N ASN A 469 -3.48 -51.86 7.83
CA ASN A 469 -3.33 -52.97 8.75
C ASN A 469 -2.41 -52.56 9.91
N LEU A 470 -2.89 -52.74 11.14
CA LEU A 470 -2.20 -52.32 12.36
C LEU A 470 -1.69 -53.53 13.16
N THR A 471 -0.63 -53.31 13.92
CA THR A 471 -0.09 -54.30 14.87
C THR A 471 0.28 -53.65 16.20
N ARG A 472 0.06 -54.35 17.31
CA ARG A 472 0.55 -53.96 18.65
C ARG A 472 1.87 -54.65 18.99
N LEU A 473 2.39 -55.49 18.09
CA LEU A 473 3.60 -56.27 18.29
C LEU A 473 4.84 -55.52 17.79
N ASN A 474 6.00 -55.81 18.40
CA ASN A 474 7.31 -55.27 17.98
C ASN A 474 7.38 -53.73 17.95
N ILE A 475 6.80 -53.07 18.96
CA ILE A 475 6.89 -51.62 19.16
C ILE A 475 7.97 -51.34 20.20
N HIS A 476 8.99 -50.54 19.85
CA HIS A 476 10.06 -50.22 20.80
C HIS A 476 9.54 -49.25 21.89
N PRO A 477 9.97 -49.37 23.16
CA PRO A 477 9.52 -48.49 24.25
C PRO A 477 9.70 -46.98 23.96
N ASP A 478 10.77 -46.61 23.25
CA ASP A 478 11.04 -45.22 22.88
C ASP A 478 10.08 -44.70 21.78
N GLU A 479 9.71 -45.56 20.82
CA GLU A 479 8.71 -45.24 19.78
C GLU A 479 7.31 -45.07 20.39
N ALA A 480 7.00 -45.90 21.39
CA ALA A 480 5.77 -45.82 22.16
C ALA A 480 5.66 -44.52 22.98
N ALA A 481 6.78 -44.06 23.57
CA ALA A 481 6.83 -42.79 24.30
C ALA A 481 6.66 -41.59 23.36
N ALA A 482 7.33 -41.60 22.20
CA ALA A 482 7.19 -40.56 21.18
C ALA A 482 5.76 -40.44 20.65
N ALA A 483 5.11 -41.58 20.34
CA ALA A 483 3.73 -41.61 19.83
C ALA A 483 2.71 -41.03 20.83
N ARG A 484 2.89 -41.29 22.14
CA ARG A 484 2.04 -40.69 23.19
C ARG A 484 2.21 -39.17 23.26
N SER A 485 3.45 -38.68 23.15
CA SER A 485 3.73 -37.23 23.20
C SER A 485 3.24 -36.45 21.96
N ALA A 486 3.15 -37.12 20.81
CA ALA A 486 2.64 -36.52 19.57
C ALA A 486 1.10 -36.47 19.50
N SER A 487 0.42 -37.25 20.34
CA SER A 487 -1.05 -37.32 20.42
C SER A 487 -1.66 -36.36 21.45
N SER A 488 -0.86 -35.85 22.40
CA SER A 488 -1.20 -34.80 23.37
C SER A 488 -0.88 -33.42 22.82
#